data_AF-A0A7S3ZGA4-F1
#
_entry.id   AF-A0A7S3ZGA4-F1
#
_cell.length_a   1.000
_cell.length_b   1.000
_cell.length_c   1.000
_cell.angle_alpha   90.00
_cell.angle_beta   90.00
_cell.angle_gamma   90.00
#
_symmetry.space_group_name_H-M   'P 1'
#
loop_
_entity.id
_entity.type
_entity.pdbx_description
1 polymer ?
#
loop_
_entity_poly.entity_id
_entity_poly.type
_entity_poly.pdbx_seq_one_letter_code
_entity_poly.pdbx_strand_id
1 'polypeptide(L)'
;AVPSKYTKPHTFTIKPPSRIYVVGSYILRVVAKPVTNVDLALEIPSDSLMQKDYLNYKYLAKRARYAEAVAEALKSHESKMFTKVSMGRLMGDPLKPIVILTPKQGSGGL
;
A
#
# COMPACT_ATOMS: atom_id res chain seq x y z
N ALA A 1 38.09 -22.56 4.05
CA ALA A 1 37.17 -21.57 3.46
C ALA A 1 35.78 -22.17 3.41
N VAL A 2 34.79 -21.56 4.05
CA VAL A 2 33.39 -22.04 4.05
C VAL A 2 32.77 -21.65 2.70
N PRO A 3 32.13 -22.58 1.95
CA PRO A 3 31.61 -22.25 0.63
C PRO A 3 30.48 -21.22 0.76
N SER A 4 30.63 -20.08 0.09
CA SER A 4 29.57 -19.10 -0.13
C SER A 4 28.46 -19.78 -0.93
N LYS A 5 27.38 -20.17 -0.24
CA LYS A 5 26.14 -20.64 -0.86
C LYS A 5 25.49 -19.46 -1.58
N TYR A 6 25.92 -19.19 -2.81
CA TYR A 6 25.31 -18.19 -3.69
C TYR A 6 23.81 -18.46 -3.77
N THR A 7 23.05 -17.68 -3.01
CA THR A 7 21.60 -17.76 -2.96
C THR A 7 21.12 -16.97 -4.17
N LYS A 8 20.47 -17.63 -5.13
CA LYS A 8 19.92 -16.94 -6.30
C LYS A 8 19.10 -15.73 -5.83
N PRO A 9 19.28 -14.53 -6.41
CA PRO A 9 18.45 -13.39 -6.05
C PRO A 9 16.99 -13.76 -6.35
N HIS A 10 16.17 -13.76 -5.31
CA HIS A 10 14.76 -14.08 -5.46
C HIS A 10 14.03 -12.88 -6.06
N THR A 11 13.39 -13.09 -7.21
CA THR A 11 12.59 -12.07 -7.88
C THR A 11 11.37 -11.74 -7.02
N PHE A 12 11.13 -10.46 -6.75
CA PHE A 12 9.92 -10.01 -6.09
C PHE A 12 8.76 -10.00 -7.10
N THR A 13 7.79 -10.90 -6.91
CA THR A 13 6.57 -10.95 -7.74
C THR A 13 5.43 -10.25 -7.03
N ILE A 14 4.83 -9.26 -7.69
CA ILE A 14 3.66 -8.55 -7.18
C ILE A 14 2.42 -9.36 -7.51
N LYS A 15 1.62 -9.64 -6.47
CA LYS A 15 0.36 -10.37 -6.56
C LYS A 15 -0.77 -9.54 -5.94
N PRO A 16 -2.05 -9.80 -6.27
CA PRO A 16 -3.18 -9.16 -5.60
C PRO A 16 -3.08 -9.29 -4.07
N PRO A 17 -3.56 -8.31 -3.29
CA PRO A 17 -3.47 -8.36 -1.83
C PRO A 17 -4.24 -9.57 -1.31
N SER A 18 -3.70 -10.26 -0.31
CA SER A 18 -4.37 -11.43 0.27
C SER A 18 -5.66 -11.02 0.98
N ARG A 19 -5.65 -9.85 1.64
CA ARG A 19 -6.77 -9.26 2.38
C ARG A 19 -6.71 -7.73 2.34
N ILE A 20 -7.88 -7.13 2.53
CA ILE A 20 -8.07 -5.68 2.64
C ILE A 20 -8.92 -5.40 3.88
N TYR A 21 -8.46 -4.48 4.72
CA TYR A 21 -9.12 -4.11 5.98
C TYR A 21 -9.39 -2.62 6.05
N VAL A 22 -10.53 -2.24 6.62
CA VAL A 22 -10.78 -0.87 7.06
C VAL A 22 -10.14 -0.69 8.43
N VAL A 23 -9.29 0.33 8.57
CA VAL A 23 -8.56 0.63 9.80
C VAL A 23 -8.71 2.11 10.16
N GLY A 24 -8.05 2.53 11.24
CA GLY A 24 -8.06 3.93 11.68
C GLY A 24 -9.37 4.35 12.36
N SER A 25 -9.60 5.67 12.44
CA SER A 25 -10.70 6.26 13.22
C SER A 25 -12.10 5.93 12.68
N TYR A 26 -12.20 5.54 11.40
CA TYR A 26 -13.48 5.25 10.75
C TYR A 26 -14.20 4.06 11.38
N ILE A 27 -13.50 2.93 11.57
CA ILE A 27 -14.11 1.75 12.20
C ILE A 27 -14.48 1.99 13.67
N LEU A 28 -13.73 2.86 14.35
CA LEU A 28 -13.99 3.28 15.72
C LEU A 28 -15.15 4.29 15.86
N ARG A 29 -15.68 4.80 14.74
CA ARG A 29 -16.74 5.83 14.71
C ARG A 29 -16.37 7.13 15.43
N VAL A 30 -15.08 7.47 15.43
CA VAL A 30 -14.54 8.71 16.05
C VAL A 30 -14.02 9.72 15.01
N VAL A 31 -14.44 9.59 13.76
CA VAL A 31 -14.09 10.53 12.69
C VAL A 31 -14.79 11.86 12.93
N ALA A 32 -14.03 12.95 12.93
CA ALA A 32 -14.53 14.30 13.12
C ALA A 32 -14.03 15.25 12.02
N LYS A 33 -14.87 16.22 11.62
CA LYS A 33 -14.47 17.26 10.66
C LYS A 33 -13.31 18.09 11.23
N PRO A 34 -12.39 18.59 10.38
CA PRO A 34 -12.44 18.58 8.91
C PRO A 34 -11.85 17.31 8.25
N VAL A 35 -11.21 16.42 9.00
CA VAL A 35 -10.48 15.27 8.45
C VAL A 35 -11.36 14.02 8.49
N THR A 36 -11.90 13.64 7.33
CA THR A 36 -12.81 12.49 7.19
C THR A 36 -12.21 11.37 6.34
N ASN A 37 -10.91 11.10 6.51
CA ASN A 37 -10.20 10.07 5.77
C ASN A 37 -10.61 8.67 6.24
N VAL A 38 -10.60 7.70 5.33
CA VAL A 38 -10.76 6.28 5.62
C VAL A 38 -9.45 5.58 5.30
N ASP A 39 -8.85 4.94 6.29
CA ASP A 39 -7.59 4.22 6.12
C ASP A 39 -7.88 2.76 5.74
N LEU A 40 -7.19 2.28 4.71
CA LEU A 40 -7.27 0.88 4.26
C LEU A 40 -5.91 0.20 4.42
N ALA A 41 -5.88 -0.95 5.10
CA ALA A 41 -4.70 -1.80 5.18
C ALA A 41 -4.81 -2.92 4.15
N LEU A 42 -3.80 -3.00 3.27
CA LEU A 42 -3.65 -4.08 2.29
C LEU A 42 -2.58 -5.04 2.78
N GLU A 43 -2.90 -6.32 2.80
CA GLU A 43 -1.96 -7.37 3.19
C GLU A 43 -1.20 -7.90 1.96
N ILE A 44 0.13 -7.80 2.00
CA ILE A 44 1.00 -8.36 0.97
C ILE A 44 1.01 -9.89 1.12
N PRO A 45 0.74 -10.67 0.05
CA PRO A 45 0.78 -12.12 0.11
C PRO A 45 2.10 -12.66 0.65
N SER A 46 2.03 -13.64 1.56
CA SER A 46 3.21 -14.20 2.22
C SER A 46 4.17 -14.89 1.25
N ASP A 47 3.66 -15.41 0.14
CA ASP A 47 4.44 -16.04 -0.94
C ASP A 47 5.16 -15.03 -1.86
N SER A 48 4.84 -13.74 -1.76
CA SER A 48 5.62 -12.64 -2.34
C SER A 48 6.77 -12.17 -1.43
N LEU A 49 6.81 -12.64 -0.17
CA LEU A 49 7.80 -12.26 0.83
C LEU A 49 8.68 -13.46 1.22
N MET A 50 9.90 -13.16 1.68
CA MET A 50 10.82 -14.13 2.21
C MET A 50 11.06 -13.90 3.69
N GLN A 51 11.34 -14.97 4.42
CA GLN A 51 11.64 -14.91 5.85
C GLN A 51 12.75 -13.91 6.20
N LYS A 52 13.72 -13.67 5.30
CA LYS A 52 14.87 -12.76 5.53
C LYS A 52 14.66 -11.33 5.02
N ASP A 53 13.46 -10.97 4.57
CA ASP A 53 13.21 -9.61 4.06
C ASP A 53 13.23 -8.54 5.16
N TYR A 54 13.17 -8.91 6.44
CA TYR A 54 13.37 -7.97 7.55
C TYR A 54 14.79 -7.37 7.58
N LEU A 55 15.77 -8.04 6.96
CA LEU A 55 17.15 -7.57 6.91
C LEU A 55 17.33 -6.50 5.83
N ASN A 56 18.15 -5.49 6.13
CA ASN A 56 18.67 -4.51 5.17
C ASN A 56 17.58 -3.82 4.34
N TYR A 57 16.48 -3.41 4.97
CA TYR A 57 15.39 -2.66 4.33
C TYR A 57 14.70 -3.38 3.15
N LYS A 58 14.95 -4.68 2.94
CA LYS A 58 14.39 -5.43 1.80
C LYS A 58 12.87 -5.44 1.82
N TYR A 59 12.26 -5.67 2.98
CA TYR A 59 10.82 -5.62 3.15
C TYR A 59 10.27 -4.21 2.86
N LEU A 60 10.95 -3.16 3.31
CA LEU A 60 10.53 -1.78 3.08
C LEU A 60 10.59 -1.42 1.59
N ALA A 61 11.63 -1.85 0.88
CA ALA A 61 11.72 -1.70 -0.58
C ALA A 61 10.61 -2.47 -1.32
N LYS A 62 10.34 -3.72 -0.93
CA LYS A 62 9.23 -4.52 -1.47
C LYS A 62 7.87 -3.88 -1.21
N ARG A 63 7.63 -3.39 0.01
CA ARG A 63 6.42 -2.66 0.39
C ARG A 63 6.25 -1.38 -0.43
N ALA A 64 7.33 -0.62 -0.65
CA ALA A 64 7.29 0.57 -1.49
C ALA A 64 6.90 0.25 -2.94
N ARG A 65 7.56 -0.74 -3.54
CA ARG A 65 7.24 -1.21 -4.89
C ARG A 65 5.81 -1.75 -5.01
N TYR A 66 5.31 -2.41 -3.96
CA TYR A 66 3.93 -2.89 -3.89
C TYR A 66 2.93 -1.72 -3.88
N ALA A 67 3.18 -0.67 -3.09
CA ALA A 67 2.33 0.52 -3.06
C ALA A 67 2.28 1.23 -4.43
N GLU A 68 3.41 1.33 -5.13
CA GLU A 68 3.46 1.87 -6.49
C GLU A 68 2.65 1.02 -7.48
N ALA A 69 2.77 -0.30 -7.43
CA ALA A 69 1.97 -1.18 -8.29
C ALA A 69 0.47 -1.08 -8.02
N VAL A 70 0.07 -0.91 -6.75
CA VAL A 70 -1.32 -0.63 -6.40
C VAL A 70 -1.76 0.71 -6.99
N ALA A 71 -0.94 1.76 -6.91
CA ALA A 71 -1.26 3.04 -7.52
C ALA A 71 -1.38 2.94 -9.06
N GLU A 72 -0.48 2.21 -9.72
CA GLU A 72 -0.53 1.94 -11.17
C GLU A 72 -1.83 1.22 -11.55
N ALA A 73 -2.20 0.18 -10.80
CA ALA A 73 -3.44 -0.57 -11.02
C ALA A 73 -4.70 0.27 -10.78
N LEU A 74 -4.67 1.22 -9.84
CA LEU A 74 -5.80 2.11 -9.55
C LEU A 74 -5.91 3.26 -10.55
N LYS A 75 -4.79 3.73 -11.13
CA LYS A 75 -4.79 4.76 -12.17
C LYS A 75 -5.57 4.35 -13.42
N SER A 76 -5.57 3.07 -13.79
CA SER A 76 -6.40 2.59 -14.90
C SER A 76 -7.91 2.72 -14.64
N HIS A 77 -8.31 2.91 -13.38
CA HIS A 77 -9.68 3.11 -12.94
C HIS A 77 -9.98 4.55 -12.51
N GLU A 78 -9.00 5.47 -12.63
CA GLU A 78 -9.08 6.84 -12.12
C GLU A 78 -10.32 7.54 -12.66
N SER A 79 -10.49 7.65 -13.99
CA SER A 79 -11.61 8.37 -14.62
C SER A 79 -13.02 7.89 -14.21
N LYS A 80 -13.16 6.65 -13.72
CA LYS A 80 -14.44 6.05 -13.34
C LYS A 80 -14.80 6.30 -11.87
N MET A 81 -13.84 6.18 -10.94
CA MET A 81 -14.12 6.15 -9.49
C MET A 81 -13.41 7.25 -8.70
N PHE A 82 -12.27 7.76 -9.20
CA PHE A 82 -11.39 8.65 -8.44
C PHE A 82 -11.11 9.94 -9.22
N THR A 83 -11.11 11.08 -8.54
CA THR A 83 -10.64 12.34 -9.17
C THR A 83 -9.13 12.43 -9.19
N LYS A 84 -8.46 11.72 -8.26
CA LYS A 84 -7.01 11.73 -8.14
C LYS A 84 -6.50 10.45 -7.50
N VAL A 85 -5.48 9.85 -8.12
CA VAL A 85 -4.65 8.80 -7.53
C VAL A 85 -3.23 9.32 -7.36
N SER A 86 -2.75 9.43 -6.12
CA SER A 86 -1.42 9.99 -5.84
C SER A 86 -0.65 9.20 -4.78
N MET A 87 0.67 9.36 -4.76
CA MET A 87 1.54 8.81 -3.72
C MET A 87 1.65 9.78 -2.56
N GLY A 88 1.63 9.25 -1.34
CA GLY A 88 1.86 9.97 -0.10
C GLY A 88 2.79 9.20 0.83
N ARG A 89 2.90 9.67 2.07
CA ARG A 89 3.74 9.06 3.12
C ARG A 89 2.92 8.83 4.38
N LEU A 90 2.98 7.63 4.92
CA LEU A 90 2.28 7.31 6.17
C LEU A 90 2.93 8.08 7.33
N MET A 91 2.19 9.00 7.92
CA MET A 91 2.66 9.86 9.03
C MET A 91 3.99 10.58 8.71
N GLY A 92 4.16 11.00 7.45
CA GLY A 92 5.37 11.70 6.99
C GLY A 92 6.61 10.82 6.80
N ASP A 93 6.55 9.53 7.10
CA ASP A 93 7.70 8.63 7.02
C ASP A 93 8.06 8.29 5.56
N PRO A 94 9.27 8.66 5.08
CA PRO A 94 9.68 8.42 3.70
C PRO A 94 9.85 6.93 3.35
N LEU A 95 10.03 6.04 4.33
CA LEU A 95 10.16 4.60 4.11
C LEU A 95 8.82 3.87 4.03
N LYS A 96 7.71 4.58 4.29
CA LYS A 96 6.35 4.03 4.24
C LYS A 96 5.48 4.83 3.26
N PRO A 97 5.73 4.70 1.95
CA PRO A 97 4.82 5.27 0.96
C PRO A 97 3.42 4.64 1.09
N ILE A 98 2.41 5.43 0.77
CA ILE A 98 1.00 5.04 0.73
C ILE A 98 0.34 5.59 -0.54
N VAL A 99 -0.78 5.00 -0.92
CA VAL A 99 -1.61 5.51 -2.02
C VAL A 99 -2.72 6.36 -1.42
N ILE A 100 -2.85 7.60 -1.88
CA ILE A 100 -3.92 8.52 -1.50
C ILE A 100 -4.89 8.61 -2.66
N LEU A 101 -6.14 8.26 -2.38
CA LEU A 101 -7.25 8.30 -3.32
C LEU A 101 -8.16 9.45 -2.96
N THR A 102 -8.47 10.31 -3.94
CA THR A 102 -9.55 11.27 -3.82
C THR A 102 -10.74 10.73 -4.61
N PRO A 103 -11.86 10.37 -3.94
CA PRO A 103 -13.03 9.87 -4.65
C PRO A 103 -13.58 10.95 -5.57
N LYS A 104 -14.27 10.54 -6.63
CA LYS A 104 -15.11 11.47 -7.37
C LYS A 104 -16.28 11.87 -6.48
N GLN A 105 -16.60 13.16 -6.40
CA GLN A 105 -17.82 13.58 -5.72
C GLN A 105 -18.99 12.89 -6.43
N GLY A 106 -19.71 12.05 -5.69
CA GLY A 106 -21.03 11.61 -6.13
C GLY A 106 -21.96 12.82 -6.15
N SER A 107 -22.95 12.81 -7.04
CA SER A 107 -24.03 13.80 -7.10
C SER A 107 -24.97 13.77 -5.87
N GLY A 108 -24.48 13.32 -4.72
CA GLY A 108 -25.16 13.32 -3.43
C GLY A 108 -24.42 14.29 -2.52
N GLY A 109 -24.92 15.52 -2.45
CA GLY A 109 -24.48 16.49 -1.46
C GLY A 109 -24.67 15.96 -0.04
N LEU A 110 -23.74 16.33 0.82
CA LEU A 110 -24.03 16.58 2.23
C LEU A 110 -24.19 18.08 2.40
#